data_AF-A0A7C6ZGS0-F1
#
_entry.id   AF-A0A7C6ZGS0-F1
#
_cell.length_a   1.000
_cell.length_b   1.000
_cell.length_c   1.000
_cell.angle_alpha   90.00
_cell.angle_beta   90.00
_cell.angle_gamma   90.00
#
_symmetry.space_group_name_H-M   'P 1'
#
loop_
_entity.id
_entity.type
_entity.pdbx_description
1 polymer ?
#
loop_
_entity_poly.entity_id
_entity_poly.type
_entity_poly.pdbx_seq_one_letter_code
_entity_poly.pdbx_strand_id
1 'polypeptide(L)' 'MMGRKQATRKLFYEFSLEERVPRDHFLRRLAKAIDFSFVYSMVKPYYSHTGAPSVDPVVVLKMALIGYL' A
#
# COMPACT_ATOMS: atom_id res chain seq x y z
N MET A 1 6.12 16.41 1.98
CA MET A 1 5.57 15.61 3.10
C MET A 1 5.38 14.17 2.68
N MET A 2 5.59 13.18 3.56
CA MET A 2 5.34 11.77 3.24
C MET A 2 3.84 11.48 3.19
N GLY A 3 3.37 10.90 2.09
CA GLY A 3 1.98 10.45 1.96
C GLY A 3 1.64 9.23 2.81
N ARG A 4 0.37 9.12 3.18
CA ARG A 4 -0.22 7.93 3.82
C ARG A 4 -1.51 7.57 3.11
N LYS A 5 -1.59 6.34 2.61
CA LYS A 5 -2.79 5.81 1.97
C LYS A 5 -3.64 5.13 3.03
N GLN A 6 -4.76 5.77 3.38
CA GLN A 6 -5.81 5.10 4.14
C GLN A 6 -6.71 4.34 3.16
N ALA A 7 -6.87 3.03 3.39
CA ALA A 7 -7.77 2.22 2.61
C ALA A 7 -9.21 2.46 3.09
N THR A 8 -9.87 3.45 2.51
CA THR A 8 -11.28 3.73 2.80
C THR A 8 -12.16 2.92 1.86
N ARG A 9 -13.08 2.12 2.41
CA ARG A 9 -14.10 1.45 1.61
C ARG A 9 -14.99 2.52 0.98
N LYS A 10 -15.18 2.45 -0.35
CA LYS A 10 -16.13 3.34 -1.02
C LYS A 10 -17.54 2.82 -0.74
N LEU A 11 -18.34 3.60 -0.02
CA LEU A 11 -19.66 3.21 0.51
C LEU A 11 -20.75 3.08 -0.56
N PHE A 12 -20.51 3.56 -1.79
CA PHE A 12 -21.52 3.62 -2.86
C PHE A 12 -21.12 2.84 -4.12
N TYR A 13 -20.13 1.94 -4.01
CA TYR A 13 -19.73 1.09 -5.13
C TYR A 13 -20.26 -0.32 -4.88
N GLU A 14 -21.15 -0.79 -5.76
CA GLU A 14 -21.60 -2.19 -5.78
C GLU A 14 -20.46 -3.16 -6.16
N PHE A 15 -19.35 -2.62 -6.67
CA PHE A 15 -18.17 -3.37 -7.06
C PHE A 15 -17.03 -3.23 -6.05
N SER A 16 -16.63 -4.36 -5.46
CA SER A 16 -15.45 -4.47 -4.59
C SER A 16 -14.40 -5.37 -5.25
N LEU A 17 -13.24 -4.80 -5.59
CA LEU A 17 -12.08 -5.60 -6.04
C LEU A 17 -11.66 -6.61 -4.97
N GLU A 18 -11.73 -6.22 -3.70
CA GLU A 18 -11.38 -7.10 -2.60
C GLU A 18 -12.31 -8.31 -2.51
N GLU A 19 -13.58 -8.21 -2.91
CA GLU A 19 -14.48 -9.38 -2.89
C GLU A 19 -14.24 -10.33 -4.07
N ARG A 20 -13.62 -9.85 -5.15
CA ARG A 20 -13.37 -10.63 -6.37
C ARG A 20 -12.04 -11.37 -6.38
N VAL A 21 -11.05 -10.96 -5.59
CA VAL A 21 -9.78 -11.69 -5.49
C VAL A 21 -10.00 -12.99 -4.69
N PRO A 22 -9.66 -14.18 -5.23
CA PRO A 22 -9.81 -15.46 -4.53
C PRO A 22 -9.21 -15.46 -3.13
N ARG A 23 -9.80 -16.21 -2.20
CA ARG A 23 -9.36 -16.23 -0.78
C ARG A 23 -7.97 -16.84 -0.61
N ASP A 24 -7.63 -17.78 -1.46
CA ASP A 24 -6.36 -18.52 -1.55
C ASP A 24 -5.31 -17.81 -2.42
N HIS A 25 -5.63 -16.65 -2.98
CA HIS A 25 -4.74 -15.90 -3.85
C HIS A 25 -3.40 -15.56 -3.17
N PHE A 26 -2.30 -15.77 -3.89
CA PHE A 26 -0.93 -15.57 -3.40
C PHE A 26 -0.71 -14.20 -2.74
N LEU A 27 -1.14 -13.11 -3.39
CA LEU A 27 -0.98 -11.75 -2.83
C LEU A 27 -1.73 -11.53 -1.51
N ARG A 28 -2.79 -12.29 -1.21
CA ARG A 28 -3.44 -12.23 0.12
C ARG A 28 -2.59 -12.88 1.19
N ARG A 29 -1.93 -13.99 0.85
CA ARG A 29 -0.98 -14.67 1.76
C ARG A 29 0.22 -13.78 2.01
N LEU A 30 0.78 -13.18 0.95
CA LEU A 30 1.88 -12.22 1.03
C LEU A 30 1.53 -11.00 1.91
N ALA A 31 0.34 -10.42 1.70
CA ALA A 31 -0.13 -9.28 2.48
C ALA A 31 -0.31 -9.59 3.98
N LYS A 32 -0.53 -10.86 4.35
CA LYS A 32 -0.59 -11.32 5.75
C LYS A 32 0.78 -11.65 6.32
N ALA A 33 1.72 -12.08 5.47
CA ALA A 33 3.03 -12.55 5.90
C ALA A 33 4.03 -11.41 6.15
N ILE A 34 3.82 -10.24 5.53
CA ILE A 34 4.77 -9.13 5.58
C ILE A 34 4.07 -7.88 6.13
N ASP A 35 4.57 -7.38 7.25
CA ASP A 35 4.28 -6.01 7.67
C ASP A 35 5.19 -5.04 6.92
N PHE A 36 4.60 -4.14 6.13
CA PHE A 36 5.33 -3.14 5.35
C PHE A 36 5.58 -1.84 6.13
N SER A 37 5.23 -1.77 7.41
CA SER A 37 5.41 -0.57 8.25
C SER A 37 6.88 -0.11 8.33
N PHE A 38 7.84 -1.05 8.21
CA PHE A 38 9.28 -0.76 8.24
C PHE A 38 9.72 0.25 7.16
N VAL A 39 9.01 0.28 6.02
CA VAL A 39 9.31 1.17 4.89
C VAL A 39 9.25 2.63 5.33
N TYR A 40 8.28 2.98 6.17
CA TYR A 40 8.12 4.36 6.63
C TYR A 40 9.34 4.86 7.40
N SER A 41 9.88 4.02 8.29
CA SER A 41 11.10 4.36 9.05
C SER A 41 12.31 4.47 8.14
N MET A 42 12.46 3.55 7.19
CA MET A 42 13.58 3.50 6.25
C MET A 42 13.65 4.75 5.37
N VAL A 43 12.50 5.23 4.87
CA VAL A 43 12.49 6.32 3.90
C VAL A 43 12.28 7.70 4.53
N LYS A 44 11.92 7.78 5.82
CA LYS A 44 11.66 9.03 6.54
C LYS A 44 12.69 10.14 6.31
N PRO A 45 14.01 9.88 6.33
CA PRO A 45 15.01 10.93 6.14
C PRO A 45 14.96 11.62 4.77
N TYR A 46 14.40 10.96 3.75
CA TYR A 46 14.35 11.45 2.37
C TYR A 46 13.10 12.28 2.07
N TYR A 47 12.15 12.36 2.99
CA TYR A 47 10.93 13.14 2.81
C TYR A 47 11.01 14.49 3.53
N SER A 48 10.71 15.56 2.80
CA SER A 48 10.51 16.88 3.42
C SER A 48 9.31 16.86 4.39
N HIS A 49 9.42 17.66 5.45
CA HIS A 49 8.35 17.92 6.41
C HIS A 49 7.31 18.93 5.89
N THR A 50 7.60 19.64 4.79
CA THR A 50 6.70 20.62 4.15
C THR A 50 6.28 20.20 2.74
N GLY A 51 5.37 20.97 2.15
CA GLY A 51 4.88 20.79 0.78
C GLY A 51 3.77 19.74 0.64
N ALA A 52 3.38 19.48 -0.61
CA ALA A 52 2.34 18.50 -0.91
C ALA A 52 2.73 17.09 -0.42
N PRO A 53 1.77 16.29 0.09
CA PRO A 53 2.01 14.89 0.39
C PRO A 53 2.38 14.12 -0.88
N SER A 54 3.40 13.27 -0.79
CA SER A 54 3.74 12.32 -1.84
C SER A 54 2.69 11.20 -1.96
N VAL A 55 2.87 10.30 -2.93
CA VAL A 55 2.27 8.96 -2.85
C VAL A 55 2.82 8.24 -1.61
N ASP A 56 2.03 7.34 -1.03
CA ASP A 56 2.47 6.50 0.09
C ASP A 56 3.65 5.60 -0.35
N PRO A 57 4.81 5.66 0.32
CA PRO A 57 5.98 4.88 -0.06
C PRO A 57 5.75 3.35 -0.01
N VAL A 58 4.86 2.86 0.86
CA VAL A 58 4.49 1.44 0.89
C VAL A 58 3.78 1.02 -0.40
N VAL A 59 3.00 1.90 -1.01
CA VAL A 59 2.34 1.62 -2.29
C VAL A 59 3.39 1.49 -3.40
N VAL A 60 4.36 2.41 -3.44
CA VAL A 60 5.44 2.37 -4.44
C VAL A 60 6.24 1.07 -4.33
N LEU A 61 6.63 0.67 -3.11
CA LEU A 61 7.32 -0.59 -2.88
C LEU A 61 6.48 -1.79 -3.30
N LYS A 62 5.19 -1.83 -2.94
CA LYS A 62 4.29 -2.92 -3.34
C LYS A 62 4.16 -3.03 -4.85
N MET A 63 4.09 -1.91 -5.57
CA MET A 63 4.05 -1.91 -7.04
C MET A 63 5.34 -2.50 -7.63
N ALA A 64 6.51 -2.11 -7.09
CA ALA A 64 7.79 -2.68 -7.52
C ALA A 64 7.90 -4.18 -7.22
N LEU A 65 7.45 -4.60 -6.03
CA LEU A 65 7.44 -6.01 -5.62
C LEU A 65 6.53 -6.84 -6.52
N ILE A 66 5.33 -6.35 -6.84
CA ILE A 66 4.40 -7.04 -7.77
C ILE A 66 5.00 -7.12 -9.18
N GLY A 67 5.77 -6.12 -9.62
CA GLY A 67 6.46 -6.17 -10.92
C GLY A 67 7.60 -7.19 -11.00
N TYR A 68 8.06 -7.71 -9.86
CA TYR A 68 9.13 -8.69 -9.77
C TYR A 68 8.63 -10.13 -9.53
N LEU A 69 7.46 -10.28 -8.90
CA LEU A 69 6.83 -11.57 -8.58
C LEU A 69 5.98 -12.09 -9.73
#